data_AF-A4ATB8-F1
#
_entry.id   AF-A4ATB8-F1
#
_cell.length_a   1.000
_cell.length_b   1.000
_cell.length_c   1.000
_cell.angle_alpha   90.00
_cell.angle_beta   90.00
_cell.angle_gamma   90.00
#
_symmetry.space_group_name_H-M   'P 1'
#
loop_
_entity.id
_entity.type
_entity.pdbx_description
1 polymer ?
#
loop_
_entity_poly.entity_id
_entity_poly.type
_entity_poly.pdbx_seq_one_letter_code
_entity_poly.pdbx_strand_id
1 'polypeptide(L)'
;MKKETLLKNFEEAVEFLNSYKEPLPADLLLKLYAYYKIAKKNFDNPGSKTPLINAFKANALIQAQDISREDAMKAYIKLVKKEIKTGS
;
A
#
# COMPACT_ATOMS: atom_id res chain seq x y z
N MET A 1 -9.59 -20.41 5.70
CA MET A 1 -8.36 -20.49 6.51
C MET A 1 -7.21 -19.61 5.98
N LYS A 2 -6.42 -19.96 4.95
CA LYS A 2 -5.22 -19.13 4.58
C LYS A 2 -5.54 -17.69 4.12
N LYS A 3 -6.67 -17.48 3.44
CA LYS A 3 -7.06 -16.15 2.89
C LYS A 3 -7.56 -15.18 3.96
N GLU A 4 -8.28 -15.67 4.96
CA GLU A 4 -8.80 -14.85 6.06
C GLU A 4 -7.66 -14.31 6.94
N THR A 5 -6.66 -15.16 7.23
CA THR A 5 -5.46 -14.73 7.94
C THR A 5 -4.67 -13.66 7.16
N LEU A 6 -4.56 -13.82 5.83
CA LEU A 6 -3.88 -12.82 4.99
C LEU A 6 -4.60 -11.47 5.00
N LEU A 7 -5.92 -11.47 4.87
CA LEU A 7 -6.72 -10.25 4.90
C LEU A 7 -6.59 -9.53 6.25
N LYS A 8 -6.71 -10.29 7.36
CA LYS A 8 -6.55 -9.73 8.71
C LYS A 8 -5.18 -9.08 8.91
N ASN A 9 -4.10 -9.78 8.54
CA ASN A 9 -2.75 -9.24 8.66
C ASN A 9 -2.53 -7.98 7.79
N PHE A 10 -3.19 -7.91 6.64
CA PHE A 10 -3.15 -6.74 5.77
C PHE A 10 -3.87 -5.56 6.41
N GLU A 11 -5.06 -5.78 6.98
CA GLU A 11 -5.83 -4.75 7.67
C GLU A 11 -5.07 -4.22 8.90
N GLU A 12 -4.48 -5.10 9.71
CA GLU A 12 -3.61 -4.71 10.83
C GLU A 12 -2.41 -3.87 10.38
N ALA A 13 -1.79 -4.21 9.24
CA ALA A 13 -0.68 -3.41 8.69
C ALA A 13 -1.14 -2.04 8.19
N VAL A 14 -2.35 -1.95 7.62
CA VAL A 14 -2.95 -0.68 7.18
C VAL A 14 -3.26 0.21 8.38
N GLU A 15 -3.87 -0.34 9.43
CA GLU A 15 -4.16 0.38 10.67
C GLU A 15 -2.87 0.90 11.31
N PHE A 16 -1.85 0.05 11.39
CA PHE A 16 -0.53 0.46 11.89
C PHE A 16 0.04 1.63 11.09
N LEU A 17 0.08 1.54 9.75
CA LEU A 17 0.57 2.63 8.91
C LEU A 17 -0.24 3.92 9.10
N ASN A 18 -1.57 3.84 9.20
CA ASN A 18 -2.42 5.00 9.42
C ASN A 18 -2.18 5.67 10.78
N SER A 19 -1.74 4.91 11.79
CA SER A 19 -1.38 5.42 13.11
C SER A 19 0.05 5.95 13.21
N TYR A 20 0.90 5.65 12.23
CA TYR A 20 2.30 6.05 12.21
C TYR A 20 2.44 7.55 11.92
N LYS A 21 3.20 8.26 12.76
CA LYS A 21 3.28 9.74 12.75
C LYS A 21 4.57 10.30 12.19
N GLU A 22 5.61 9.48 12.08
CA GLU A 22 6.91 9.94 11.58
C GLU A 22 6.87 10.06 10.05
N PRO A 23 7.62 10.99 9.47
CA PRO A 23 7.67 11.17 8.03
C PRO A 23 8.27 9.93 7.35
N LEU A 24 7.60 9.46 6.30
CA LEU A 24 8.07 8.36 5.46
C LEU A 24 8.56 8.90 4.10
N PRO A 25 9.56 8.23 3.49
CA PRO A 25 9.97 8.52 2.12
C PRO A 25 8.79 8.46 1.14
N ALA A 26 8.76 9.39 0.18
CA ALA A 26 7.68 9.47 -0.80
C ALA A 26 7.57 8.22 -1.69
N ASP A 27 8.70 7.59 -2.04
CA ASP A 27 8.72 6.38 -2.85
C ASP A 27 8.09 5.18 -2.09
N LEU A 28 8.35 5.09 -0.78
CA LEU A 28 7.74 4.11 0.11
C LEU A 28 6.21 4.30 0.15
N LEU A 29 5.76 5.54 0.33
CA LEU A 29 4.33 5.88 0.34
C LEU A 29 3.64 5.53 -1.00
N LEU A 30 4.30 5.80 -2.13
CA LEU A 30 3.77 5.47 -3.46
C LEU A 30 3.65 3.96 -3.69
N LYS A 31 4.64 3.17 -3.25
CA LYS A 31 4.59 1.69 -3.30
C LYS A 31 3.47 1.14 -2.43
N LEU A 32 3.36 1.61 -1.18
CA LEU A 32 2.30 1.22 -0.25
C LEU A 32 0.91 1.58 -0.80
N TYR A 33 0.77 2.76 -1.41
CA TYR A 33 -0.47 3.19 -2.08
C TYR A 33 -0.87 2.24 -3.21
N ALA A 34 0.06 1.88 -4.10
CA ALA A 34 -0.24 1.00 -5.23
C ALA A 34 -0.71 -0.39 -4.75
N TYR A 35 0.01 -0.99 -3.80
CA TYR A 35 -0.39 -2.28 -3.23
C TYR A 35 -1.73 -2.21 -2.51
N TYR A 36 -2.00 -1.13 -1.77
CA TYR A 36 -3.28 -0.94 -1.09
C TYR A 36 -4.46 -0.90 -2.08
N LYS A 37 -4.35 -0.12 -3.16
CA LYS A 37 -5.42 0.02 -4.17
C LYS A 37 -5.73 -1.29 -4.87
N ILE A 38 -4.69 -2.04 -5.26
CA ILE A 38 -4.82 -3.35 -5.90
C ILE A 38 -5.41 -4.38 -4.90
N ALA A 39 -4.92 -4.39 -3.66
CA ALA A 39 -5.41 -5.28 -2.59
C ALA A 39 -6.89 -5.04 -2.23
N LYS A 40 -7.37 -3.79 -2.31
CA LYS A 40 -8.79 -3.46 -2.10
C LYS A 40 -9.65 -3.64 -3.35
N LYS A 41 -9.08 -3.94 -4.52
CA LYS A 41 -9.76 -3.85 -5.84
C LYS A 41 -10.47 -2.51 -6.05
N ASN A 42 -9.96 -1.45 -5.43
CA ASN A 42 -10.54 -0.14 -5.54
C ASN A 42 -9.73 0.63 -6.58
N PHE A 43 -10.25 0.73 -7.80
CA PHE A 43 -9.69 1.55 -8.87
C PHE A 43 -10.37 2.93 -8.98
N ASP A 44 -11.26 3.27 -8.05
CA ASP A 44 -11.89 4.59 -8.02
C ASP A 44 -10.79 5.65 -7.95
N ASN A 45 -10.84 6.63 -8.85
CA ASN A 45 -9.85 7.70 -8.90
C ASN A 45 -9.92 8.48 -7.58
N PRO A 46 -8.90 8.41 -6.70
CA PRO A 46 -8.83 9.32 -5.58
C PRO A 46 -8.25 10.61 -6.16
N GLY A 47 -9.12 11.43 -6.75
CA GLY A 47 -8.71 12.74 -7.26
C GLY A 47 -8.09 13.53 -6.12
N SER A 48 -6.75 13.57 -6.05
CA SER A 48 -6.09 14.54 -5.19
C SER A 48 -6.15 15.91 -5.85
N LYS A 49 -6.08 16.97 -5.05
CA LYS A 49 -6.18 18.35 -5.52
C LYS A 49 -4.98 18.79 -6.39
N THR A 50 -3.92 17.99 -6.48
CA THR A 50 -2.69 18.33 -7.21
C THR A 50 -2.39 17.35 -8.36
N PRO A 51 -2.36 17.82 -9.62
CA PRO A 51 -2.09 16.97 -10.79
C PRO A 51 -0.77 16.19 -10.73
N LEU A 52 0.28 16.79 -10.17
CA LEU A 52 1.60 16.16 -10.06
C LEU A 52 1.59 14.91 -9.18
N ILE A 53 0.93 14.97 -8.01
CA ILE A 53 0.82 13.83 -7.09
C ILE A 53 -0.01 12.71 -7.73
N ASN A 54 -1.04 13.07 -8.50
CA ASN A 54 -1.85 12.11 -9.24
C ASN A 54 -1.01 11.37 -10.30
N ALA A 55 -0.10 12.06 -11.01
CA ALA A 55 0.80 11.44 -11.97
C ALA A 55 1.73 10.40 -11.31
N PHE A 56 2.30 10.71 -10.14
CA PHE A 56 3.12 9.75 -9.39
C PHE A 56 2.33 8.53 -8.93
N LYS A 57 1.10 8.73 -8.45
CA LYS A 57 0.20 7.64 -8.07
C LYS A 57 -0.18 6.75 -9.25
N ALA A 58 -0.48 7.35 -10.40
CA ALA A 58 -0.76 6.63 -11.64
C ALA A 58 0.44 5.80 -12.08
N ASN A 59 1.64 6.38 -12.07
CA ASN A 59 2.88 5.67 -12.39
C ASN A 59 3.12 4.49 -11.44
N ALA A 60 2.89 4.66 -10.14
CA ALA A 60 3.04 3.58 -9.17
C ALA A 60 2.03 2.44 -9.39
N LEU A 61 0.79 2.75 -9.77
CA LEU A 61 -0.22 1.75 -10.13
C LEU A 61 0.14 0.99 -11.41
N ILE A 62 0.64 1.70 -12.44
CA ILE A 62 1.11 1.09 -13.68
C ILE A 62 2.28 0.14 -13.40
N GLN A 63 3.26 0.58 -12.58
CA GLN A 63 4.40 -0.27 -12.19
C GLN A 63 3.99 -1.54 -11.44
N ALA A 64 2.84 -1.53 -10.76
CA ALA A 64 2.33 -2.66 -10.00
C ALA A 64 1.21 -3.43 -10.71
N GLN A 65 0.88 -3.11 -11.98
CA GLN A 65 -0.37 -3.54 -12.62
C GLN A 65 -0.57 -5.06 -12.72
N ASP A 66 0.51 -5.84 -12.81
CA ASP A 66 0.45 -7.30 -13.00
C ASP A 66 0.42 -8.09 -11.68
N ILE A 67 0.42 -7.40 -10.53
CA ILE A 67 0.39 -8.08 -9.23
C ILE A 67 -1.02 -8.57 -8.90
N SER A 68 -1.13 -9.81 -8.41
CA SER A 68 -2.39 -10.33 -7.92
C SER A 68 -2.83 -9.61 -6.64
N ARG A 69 -4.14 -9.64 -6.35
CA ARG A 69 -4.68 -9.08 -5.09
C ARG A 69 -4.01 -9.67 -3.85
N GLU A 70 -3.78 -10.99 -3.85
CA GLU A 70 -3.16 -11.69 -2.71
C GLU A 70 -1.69 -11.31 -2.58
N ASP A 71 -0.98 -11.14 -3.69
CA ASP A 71 0.43 -10.76 -3.66
C ASP A 71 0.61 -9.28 -3.31
N ALA A 72 -0.34 -8.41 -3.68
CA ALA A 72 -0.39 -7.03 -3.21
C ALA A 72 -0.52 -6.95 -1.69
N MET A 73 -1.40 -7.76 -1.09
CA MET A 73 -1.53 -7.84 0.38
C MET A 73 -0.21 -8.30 1.03
N LYS A 74 0.40 -9.37 0.51
CA LYS A 74 1.68 -9.88 1.03
C LYS A 74 2.80 -8.84 0.89
N ALA A 75 2.90 -8.18 -0.26
CA ALA A 75 3.90 -7.16 -0.53
C ALA A 75 3.72 -5.96 0.41
N TYR A 76 2.49 -5.51 0.62
CA TYR A 76 2.17 -4.44 1.58
C TYR A 76 2.62 -4.80 3.00
N ILE A 77 2.21 -5.97 3.50
CA ILE A 77 2.58 -6.44 4.85
C ILE A 77 4.11 -6.53 4.98
N LYS A 78 4.79 -7.10 3.97
CA LYS A 78 6.25 -7.24 3.97
C LYS A 78 6.94 -5.88 4.02
N LEU A 79 6.45 -4.92 3.24
CA LEU A 79 7.03 -3.59 3.15
C LEU A 79 6.86 -2.80 4.46
N VAL A 80 5.65 -2.81 5.04
CA VAL A 80 5.40 -2.20 6.37
C VAL A 80 6.30 -2.82 7.45
N LYS A 81 6.44 -4.16 7.45
CA LYS A 81 7.28 -4.84 8.43
C LYS A 81 8.76 -4.49 8.29
N LYS A 82 9.26 -4.39 7.06
CA LYS A 82 10.68 -4.15 6.74
C LYS A 82 11.11 -2.70 6.95
N GLU A 83 10.26 -1.74 6.60
CA GLU A 83 10.66 -0.33 6.55
C GLU A 83 10.20 0.44 7.78
N ILE A 84 9.22 -0.07 8.54
CA ILE A 84 8.58 0.68 9.63
C ILE A 84 8.63 -0.11 10.94
N LYS A 85 8.27 -1.40 10.93
CA LYS A 85 8.20 -2.19 12.17
C LYS A 85 9.55 -2.71 12.70
N THR A 86 10.58 -2.78 11.85
CA THR A 86 11.91 -3.28 12.25
C THR A 86 12.87 -2.18 12.70
N GLY A 87 12.43 -0.91 12.69
CA GLY A 87 13.18 0.23 13.20
C GLY A 87 12.62 0.82 14.50
N SER A 88 11.66 0.16 15.16
CA SER A 88 11.05 0.57 16.45
C SER A 88 11.50 -0.33 17.60
#